data_AF-A0A952RDK0-F1
#
_entry.id   AF-A0A952RDK0-F1
#
_cell.length_a   1.000
_cell.length_b   1.000
_cell.length_c   1.000
_cell.angle_alpha   90.00
_cell.angle_beta   90.00
_cell.angle_gamma   90.00
#
_symmetry.space_group_name_H-M   'P 1'
#
loop_
_entity.id
_entity.type
_entity.pdbx_description
1 polymer ?
#
loop_
_entity_poly.entity_id
_entity_poly.type
_entity_poly.pdbx_seq_one_letter_code
_entity_poly.pdbx_strand_id
1 'polypeptide(L)'
;MKTMGMKAYEGEALVLTCMDLRQMDEVAEYLGTTQYAAPREHNGTKPSAGAGLKDLYDHVAMAGAALGAVSPLKPHWNQAFWDHVDLAVALHKVKRLIIIEHQDCGAYKALFMPAFRRGCIGAANATKDGWADEEEEAACHYRMARALRNEVLRRTHKLDVEILYAALPFGSTHATIRLFNEREIERALREEAEDEKEAEIRKLVAAADQADKARSVNGLPPPPSDNEKRATA
;
A
#
# COMPACT_ATOMS: atom_id res chain seq x y z
N MET A 1 -15.63 -34.74 12.31
CA MET A 1 -15.19 -35.36 11.04
C MET A 1 -13.70 -35.63 11.13
N LYS A 2 -13.24 -36.85 10.88
CA LYS A 2 -11.81 -37.18 10.75
C LYS A 2 -11.34 -36.64 9.40
N THR A 3 -10.41 -35.69 9.38
CA THR A 3 -9.71 -35.29 8.16
C THR A 3 -8.87 -36.48 7.70
N MET A 4 -9.24 -37.11 6.58
CA MET A 4 -8.36 -38.05 5.88
C MET A 4 -7.02 -37.35 5.65
N GLY A 5 -5.92 -38.09 5.86
CA GLY A 5 -4.56 -37.58 5.76
C GLY A 5 -4.22 -37.10 4.35
N MET A 6 -4.55 -35.85 4.05
CA MET A 6 -3.89 -35.10 2.99
C MET A 6 -2.44 -34.93 3.42
N LYS A 7 -1.49 -35.38 2.59
CA LYS A 7 -0.11 -34.92 2.69
C LYS A 7 -0.14 -33.41 2.46
N ALA A 8 -0.02 -32.63 3.53
CA ALA A 8 0.20 -31.20 3.41
C ALA A 8 1.56 -31.01 2.74
N TYR A 9 1.58 -30.47 1.52
CA TYR A 9 2.78 -29.88 0.98
C TYR A 9 2.99 -28.55 1.71
N GLU A 10 4.16 -28.37 2.30
CA GLU A 10 4.50 -27.09 2.93
C GLU A 10 4.74 -26.06 1.83
N GLY A 11 3.87 -25.05 1.78
CA GLY A 11 4.03 -23.85 0.97
C GLY A 11 4.94 -22.85 1.67
N GLU A 12 5.70 -22.11 0.89
CA GLU A 12 6.58 -21.05 1.41
C GLU A 12 5.82 -19.73 1.54
N ALA A 13 4.96 -19.40 0.57
CA ALA A 13 4.29 -18.11 0.50
C ALA A 13 2.80 -18.21 0.14
N LEU A 14 2.03 -17.24 0.60
CA LEU A 14 0.77 -16.83 -0.02
C LEU A 14 1.04 -15.59 -0.86
N VAL A 15 0.63 -15.58 -2.12
CA VAL A 15 0.81 -14.46 -3.05
C VAL A 15 -0.55 -13.80 -3.28
N LEU A 16 -0.60 -12.49 -3.09
CA LEU A 16 -1.76 -11.64 -3.39
C LEU A 16 -1.43 -10.72 -4.57
N THR A 17 -2.21 -10.78 -5.64
CA THR A 17 -2.06 -9.91 -6.81
C THR A 17 -3.38 -9.28 -7.21
N CYS A 18 -3.31 -8.31 -8.13
CA CYS A 18 -4.49 -7.95 -8.89
C CYS A 18 -4.91 -9.08 -9.84
N MET A 19 -6.18 -9.14 -10.20
CA MET A 19 -6.70 -10.02 -11.27
C MET A 19 -6.46 -9.48 -12.69
N ASP A 20 -5.65 -8.43 -12.84
CA ASP A 20 -5.33 -7.83 -14.13
C ASP A 20 -4.58 -8.83 -15.01
N LEU A 21 -5.07 -9.03 -16.24
CA LEU A 21 -4.54 -10.04 -17.16
C LEU A 21 -3.06 -9.81 -17.49
N ARG A 22 -2.57 -8.57 -17.42
CA ARG A 22 -1.18 -8.20 -17.74
C ARG A 22 -0.16 -8.69 -16.69
N GLN A 23 -0.62 -9.22 -15.56
CA GLN A 23 0.26 -9.65 -14.46
C GLN A 23 0.31 -11.16 -14.25
N MET A 24 -0.70 -11.91 -14.66
CA MET A 24 -0.85 -13.30 -14.20
C MET A 24 0.37 -14.16 -14.61
N ASP A 25 0.75 -14.10 -15.89
CA ASP A 25 1.89 -14.85 -16.40
C ASP A 25 3.22 -14.25 -15.90
N GLU A 26 3.35 -12.93 -15.88
CA GLU A 26 4.56 -12.21 -15.45
C GLU A 26 4.91 -12.48 -13.98
N VAL A 27 3.90 -12.54 -13.10
CA VAL A 27 4.09 -12.88 -11.69
C VAL A 27 4.54 -14.33 -11.56
N ALA A 28 3.90 -15.26 -12.28
CA ALA A 28 4.27 -16.66 -12.23
C ALA A 28 5.71 -16.89 -12.73
N GLU A 29 6.10 -16.23 -13.81
CA GLU A 29 7.47 -16.24 -14.33
C GLU A 29 8.45 -15.64 -13.33
N TYR A 30 8.20 -14.42 -12.84
CA TYR A 30 9.07 -13.73 -11.89
C TYR A 30 9.32 -14.57 -10.64
N LEU A 31 8.25 -15.09 -10.02
CA LEU A 31 8.35 -15.91 -8.83
C LEU A 31 9.01 -17.26 -9.14
N GLY A 32 8.85 -17.82 -10.35
CA GLY A 32 9.43 -19.09 -10.76
C GLY A 32 10.94 -19.05 -11.10
N THR A 33 11.52 -17.86 -11.26
CA THR A 33 12.92 -17.71 -11.68
C THR A 33 13.88 -17.51 -10.51
N THR A 34 15.19 -17.54 -10.80
CA THR A 34 16.25 -17.14 -9.86
C THR A 34 16.25 -15.65 -9.54
N GLN A 35 15.53 -14.82 -10.31
CA GLN A 35 15.45 -13.38 -10.09
C GLN A 35 14.73 -13.07 -8.77
N TYR A 36 13.74 -13.88 -8.42
CA TYR A 36 13.15 -13.83 -7.09
C TYR A 36 14.04 -14.58 -6.10
N ALA A 37 14.91 -13.82 -5.43
CA ALA A 37 15.74 -14.35 -4.35
C ALA A 37 14.89 -14.50 -3.07
N ALA A 38 14.26 -15.67 -2.90
CA ALA A 38 13.55 -15.99 -1.67
C ALA A 38 14.43 -15.67 -0.45
N PRO A 39 13.93 -14.92 0.56
CA PRO A 39 14.71 -14.63 1.76
C PRO A 39 15.19 -15.92 2.45
N ARG A 40 16.38 -15.82 3.05
CA ARG A 40 17.10 -16.94 3.68
C ARG A 40 16.26 -17.62 4.77
N GLU A 41 16.29 -18.95 4.73
CA GLU A 41 15.96 -19.93 5.80
C GLU A 41 14.91 -19.50 6.84
N HIS A 42 13.68 -19.96 6.64
CA HIS A 42 12.76 -20.17 7.76
C HIS A 42 12.65 -21.69 8.01
N ASN A 43 13.14 -22.12 9.18
CA ASN A 43 13.09 -23.49 9.73
C ASN A 43 14.11 -24.53 9.21
N GLY A 44 15.30 -24.11 8.77
CA GLY A 44 16.42 -25.01 8.47
C GLY A 44 16.25 -25.87 7.21
N THR A 45 15.16 -25.69 6.45
CA THR A 45 15.01 -26.21 5.10
C THR A 45 15.39 -25.10 4.13
N LYS A 46 16.59 -25.20 3.57
CA LYS A 46 17.02 -24.32 2.49
C LYS A 46 16.14 -24.61 1.27
N PRO A 47 15.36 -23.67 0.72
CA PRO A 47 14.90 -23.83 -0.66
C PRO A 47 16.18 -24.02 -1.48
N SER A 48 16.24 -25.10 -2.27
CA SER A 48 17.37 -25.39 -3.14
C SER A 48 17.81 -24.10 -3.82
N ALA A 49 19.02 -23.64 -3.49
CA ALA A 49 19.51 -22.33 -3.90
C ALA A 49 19.31 -22.17 -5.41
N GLY A 50 18.46 -21.22 -5.82
CA GLY A 50 18.20 -20.91 -7.23
C GLY A 50 16.94 -21.49 -7.88
N ALA A 51 15.92 -21.94 -7.13
CA ALA A 51 14.72 -22.57 -7.72
C ALA A 51 13.44 -21.68 -7.79
N GLY A 52 13.48 -20.41 -7.38
CA GLY A 52 12.27 -19.57 -7.27
C GLY A 52 11.23 -20.17 -6.30
N LEU A 53 9.97 -19.78 -6.45
CA LEU A 53 8.80 -20.29 -5.71
C LEU A 53 7.92 -21.21 -6.56
N LYS A 54 8.39 -21.71 -7.69
CA LYS A 54 7.57 -22.60 -8.53
C LYS A 54 7.03 -23.77 -7.69
N ASP A 55 5.71 -23.96 -7.71
CA ASP A 55 4.97 -24.97 -6.94
C ASP A 55 5.06 -24.83 -5.40
N LEU A 56 5.53 -23.69 -4.88
CA LEU A 56 5.75 -23.41 -3.45
C LEU A 56 4.93 -22.22 -2.93
N TYR A 57 3.90 -21.79 -3.65
CA TYR A 57 3.01 -20.73 -3.18
C TYR A 57 1.53 -21.01 -3.50
N ASP A 58 0.67 -20.49 -2.63
CA ASP A 58 -0.74 -20.29 -2.90
C ASP A 58 -0.94 -18.92 -3.56
N HIS A 59 -1.91 -18.79 -4.46
CA HIS A 59 -2.19 -17.52 -5.15
C HIS A 59 -3.65 -17.09 -4.97
N VAL A 60 -3.84 -15.89 -4.45
CA VAL A 60 -5.13 -15.19 -4.42
C VAL A 60 -5.07 -13.99 -5.38
N ALA A 61 -5.91 -13.99 -6.41
CA ALA A 61 -6.07 -12.88 -7.33
C ALA A 61 -7.35 -12.09 -6.99
N MET A 62 -7.21 -10.81 -6.66
CA MET A 62 -8.32 -9.95 -6.26
C MET A 62 -8.26 -8.62 -6.97
N ALA A 63 -9.40 -8.05 -7.36
CA ALA A 63 -9.42 -6.70 -7.94
C ALA A 63 -8.77 -5.68 -7.00
N GLY A 64 -7.62 -5.13 -7.43
CA GLY A 64 -6.84 -4.15 -6.68
C GLY A 64 -5.91 -4.71 -5.59
N ALA A 65 -5.64 -6.02 -5.55
CA ALA A 65 -4.71 -6.63 -4.58
C ALA A 65 -5.01 -6.19 -3.12
N ALA A 66 -4.14 -5.41 -2.48
CA ALA A 66 -4.35 -4.95 -1.11
C ALA A 66 -5.61 -4.10 -0.96
N LEU A 67 -5.99 -3.31 -1.97
CA LEU A 67 -7.25 -2.57 -1.97
C LEU A 67 -8.43 -3.50 -1.71
N GLY A 68 -8.53 -4.61 -2.44
CA GLY A 68 -9.60 -5.59 -2.25
C GLY A 68 -9.55 -6.28 -0.88
N ALA A 69 -8.35 -6.48 -0.35
CA ALA A 69 -8.12 -7.18 0.91
C ALA A 69 -8.39 -6.34 2.16
N VAL A 70 -8.17 -5.02 2.14
CA VAL A 70 -8.35 -4.14 3.33
C VAL A 70 -9.39 -3.04 3.19
N SER A 71 -9.91 -2.76 1.99
CA SER A 71 -10.83 -1.64 1.83
C SER A 71 -12.19 -1.89 2.49
N PRO A 72 -12.71 -0.92 3.27
CA PRO A 72 -14.07 -0.98 3.82
C PRO A 72 -15.13 -0.86 2.72
N LEU A 73 -14.77 -0.46 1.49
CA LEU A 73 -15.69 -0.36 0.36
C LEU A 73 -16.19 -1.74 -0.11
N LYS A 74 -15.47 -2.82 0.23
CA LYS A 74 -15.75 -4.20 -0.18
C LYS A 74 -15.56 -5.18 1.00
N PRO A 75 -16.42 -5.12 2.03
CA PRO A 75 -16.22 -5.91 3.26
C PRO A 75 -16.25 -7.43 3.03
N HIS A 76 -17.02 -7.92 2.05
CA HIS A 76 -17.06 -9.34 1.72
C HIS A 76 -15.77 -9.84 1.03
N TRP A 77 -15.07 -8.96 0.31
CA TRP A 77 -13.78 -9.29 -0.31
C TRP A 77 -12.70 -9.39 0.78
N ASN A 78 -12.71 -8.47 1.73
CA ASN A 78 -11.86 -8.51 2.92
C ASN A 78 -12.06 -9.83 3.67
N GLN A 79 -13.31 -10.21 3.98
CA GLN A 79 -13.60 -11.47 4.66
C GLN A 79 -13.06 -12.68 3.89
N ALA A 80 -13.35 -12.78 2.59
CA ALA A 80 -12.87 -13.89 1.76
C ALA A 80 -11.34 -13.99 1.74
N PHE A 81 -10.64 -12.85 1.66
CA PHE A 81 -9.18 -12.82 1.72
C PHE A 81 -8.66 -13.39 3.05
N TRP A 82 -9.22 -12.97 4.18
CA TRP A 82 -8.77 -13.46 5.49
C TRP A 82 -9.10 -14.93 5.71
N ASP A 83 -10.25 -15.41 5.22
CA ASP A 83 -10.57 -16.83 5.24
C ASP A 83 -9.54 -17.65 4.45
N HIS A 84 -9.04 -17.13 3.32
CA HIS A 84 -7.94 -17.73 2.56
C HIS A 84 -6.61 -17.69 3.31
N VAL A 85 -6.27 -16.58 3.98
CA VAL A 85 -5.06 -16.48 4.81
C VAL A 85 -5.06 -17.54 5.91
N ASP A 86 -6.17 -17.65 6.65
CA ASP A 86 -6.31 -18.62 7.74
C ASP A 86 -6.17 -20.06 7.22
N LEU A 87 -6.76 -20.35 6.06
CA LEU A 87 -6.70 -21.67 5.45
C LEU A 87 -5.30 -22.00 4.92
N ALA A 88 -4.62 -21.06 4.27
CA ALA A 88 -3.25 -21.23 3.78
C ALA A 88 -2.27 -21.51 4.93
N VAL A 89 -2.39 -20.77 6.04
CA VAL A 89 -1.61 -21.01 7.26
C VAL A 89 -1.94 -22.38 7.88
N ALA A 90 -3.21 -22.77 7.89
CA ALA A 90 -3.65 -24.04 8.48
C ALA A 90 -3.21 -25.25 7.66
N LEU A 91 -3.41 -25.22 6.34
CA LEU A 91 -3.19 -26.35 5.44
C LEU A 91 -1.77 -26.43 4.89
N HIS A 92 -1.24 -25.31 4.39
CA HIS A 92 0.03 -25.29 3.66
C HIS A 92 1.19 -24.70 4.48
N LYS A 93 0.93 -24.21 5.70
CA LYS A 93 1.97 -23.68 6.60
C LYS A 93 2.80 -22.55 5.97
N VAL A 94 2.17 -21.76 5.10
CA VAL A 94 2.80 -20.59 4.48
C VAL A 94 3.41 -19.69 5.56
N LYS A 95 4.59 -19.15 5.26
CA LYS A 95 5.42 -18.40 6.23
C LYS A 95 5.48 -16.92 5.91
N ARG A 96 5.10 -16.54 4.69
CA ARG A 96 5.02 -15.15 4.26
C ARG A 96 3.84 -14.87 3.35
N LEU A 97 3.40 -13.61 3.37
CA LEU A 97 2.51 -13.02 2.39
C LEU A 97 3.32 -12.13 1.45
N ILE A 98 3.25 -12.39 0.15
CA ILE A 98 3.83 -11.53 -0.88
C ILE A 98 2.69 -10.75 -1.52
N ILE A 99 2.69 -9.44 -1.37
CA ILE A 99 1.71 -8.53 -1.96
C ILE A 99 2.33 -7.94 -3.23
N ILE A 100 1.69 -8.11 -4.37
CA ILE A 100 2.13 -7.52 -5.63
C ILE A 100 1.07 -6.53 -6.10
N GLU A 101 1.37 -5.26 -5.91
CA GLU A 101 0.61 -4.14 -6.50
C GLU A 101 1.08 -3.90 -7.94
N HIS A 102 0.32 -3.11 -8.71
CA HIS A 102 0.74 -2.79 -10.08
C HIS A 102 0.31 -1.40 -10.54
N GLN A 103 1.08 -0.89 -11.49
CA GLN A 103 0.78 0.34 -12.21
C GLN A 103 -0.40 0.14 -13.18
N ASP A 104 -1.11 1.24 -13.45
CA ASP A 104 -2.29 1.32 -14.28
C ASP A 104 -3.42 0.38 -13.80
N CYS A 105 -3.70 0.40 -12.49
CA CYS A 105 -4.72 -0.47 -11.91
C CYS A 105 -6.16 0.03 -12.10
N GLY A 106 -6.94 -0.69 -12.92
CA GLY A 106 -8.35 -0.38 -13.16
C GLY A 106 -9.24 -0.45 -11.90
N ALA A 107 -8.91 -1.31 -10.93
CA ALA A 107 -9.69 -1.44 -9.69
C ALA A 107 -9.55 -0.20 -8.78
N TYR A 108 -8.34 0.38 -8.68
CA TYR A 108 -8.14 1.63 -7.95
C TYR A 108 -8.90 2.77 -8.61
N LYS A 109 -8.79 2.90 -9.95
CA LYS A 109 -9.53 3.90 -10.73
C LYS A 109 -11.05 3.79 -10.56
N ALA A 110 -11.59 2.57 -10.57
CA ALA A 110 -13.03 2.35 -10.53
C ALA A 110 -13.64 2.42 -9.12
N LEU A 111 -12.90 1.97 -8.09
CA LEU A 111 -13.45 1.78 -6.74
C LEU A 111 -12.92 2.80 -5.74
N PHE A 112 -11.65 3.16 -5.82
CA PHE A 112 -11.00 3.98 -4.81
C PHE A 112 -11.09 5.47 -5.16
N MET A 113 -10.71 5.84 -6.39
CA MET A 113 -10.65 7.25 -6.80
C MET A 113 -11.98 7.99 -6.71
N PRO A 114 -13.14 7.41 -7.09
CA PRO A 114 -14.44 8.08 -6.96
C PRO A 114 -14.90 8.21 -5.51
N ALA A 115 -14.37 7.37 -4.60
CA ALA A 115 -14.75 7.36 -3.18
C ALA A 115 -14.07 8.46 -2.35
N PHE A 116 -13.02 9.10 -2.86
CA PHE A 116 -12.26 10.13 -2.13
C PHE A 116 -12.13 11.42 -2.94
N ARG A 117 -12.43 12.57 -2.32
CA ARG A 117 -12.32 13.90 -2.96
C ARG A 117 -10.90 14.23 -3.47
N ARG A 118 -9.87 13.59 -2.93
CA ARG A 118 -8.45 13.73 -3.33
C ARG A 118 -7.93 12.48 -4.09
N GLY A 119 -8.81 11.63 -4.61
CA GLY A 119 -8.46 10.44 -5.39
C GLY A 119 -7.86 9.30 -4.54
N CYS A 120 -6.64 9.48 -4.03
CA CYS A 120 -5.98 8.50 -3.15
C CYS A 120 -5.21 9.15 -1.99
N ILE A 121 -5.08 8.44 -0.87
CA ILE A 121 -4.26 8.87 0.26
C ILE A 121 -2.80 8.88 -0.19
N GLY A 122 -2.17 10.04 -0.30
CA GLY A 122 -0.75 10.20 -0.70
C GLY A 122 -0.51 10.52 -2.17
N ALA A 123 -1.57 10.91 -2.87
CA ALA A 123 -1.48 11.47 -4.20
C ALA A 123 -2.04 12.90 -4.13
N ALA A 124 -1.19 13.86 -3.75
CA ALA A 124 -1.57 15.26 -3.54
C ALA A 124 -2.35 15.86 -4.71
N ASN A 125 -1.99 15.49 -5.94
CA ASN A 125 -2.56 16.03 -7.17
C ASN A 125 -3.49 15.05 -7.90
N ALA A 126 -3.75 13.86 -7.35
CA ALA A 126 -4.73 12.96 -7.91
C ALA A 126 -6.13 13.59 -7.89
N THR A 127 -6.84 13.37 -8.99
CA THR A 127 -8.25 13.75 -9.11
C THR A 127 -9.10 12.49 -9.10
N LYS A 128 -10.42 12.63 -9.16
CA LYS A 128 -11.32 11.48 -9.41
C LYS A 128 -11.08 10.83 -10.78
N ASP A 129 -10.43 11.55 -11.71
CA ASP A 129 -10.28 11.16 -13.12
C ASP A 129 -8.92 10.51 -13.41
N GLY A 130 -7.97 10.54 -12.48
CA GLY A 130 -6.66 9.90 -12.63
C GLY A 130 -5.61 10.42 -11.64
N TRP A 131 -4.47 9.72 -11.59
CA TRP A 131 -3.26 10.17 -10.90
C TRP A 131 -2.53 11.23 -11.72
N ALA A 132 -1.76 12.10 -11.07
CA ALA A 132 -0.97 13.11 -11.79
C ALA A 132 0.22 12.48 -12.53
N ASP A 133 0.86 11.49 -11.92
CA ASP A 133 2.01 10.77 -12.46
C ASP A 133 2.12 9.33 -11.87
N GLU A 134 3.12 8.59 -12.34
CA GLU A 134 3.39 7.21 -11.93
C GLU A 134 3.86 7.10 -10.47
N GLU A 135 4.47 8.15 -9.92
CA GLU A 135 4.99 8.17 -8.55
C GLU A 135 3.85 8.32 -7.53
N GLU A 136 2.89 9.20 -7.80
CA GLU A 136 1.67 9.34 -7.00
C GLU A 136 0.83 8.05 -7.03
N GLU A 137 0.74 7.37 -8.18
CA GLU A 137 0.12 6.04 -8.26
C GLU A 137 0.86 5.02 -7.38
N ALA A 138 2.18 4.89 -7.55
CA ALA A 138 2.98 3.94 -6.79
C ALA A 138 2.90 4.21 -5.27
N ALA A 139 2.89 5.47 -4.85
CA ALA A 139 2.74 5.88 -3.46
C ALA A 139 1.38 5.47 -2.88
N CYS A 140 0.30 5.69 -3.64
CA CYS A 140 -1.05 5.26 -3.32
C CYS A 140 -1.13 3.74 -3.08
N HIS A 141 -0.62 2.96 -4.04
CA HIS A 141 -0.59 1.50 -3.97
C HIS A 141 0.24 1.00 -2.78
N TYR A 142 1.42 1.57 -2.57
CA TYR A 142 2.29 1.20 -1.47
C TYR A 142 1.61 1.46 -0.11
N ARG A 143 0.87 2.57 0.06
CA ARG A 143 0.13 2.86 1.30
C ARG A 143 -0.95 1.81 1.57
N MET A 144 -1.67 1.36 0.55
CA MET A 144 -2.66 0.29 0.68
C MET A 144 -2.02 -1.06 1.04
N ALA A 145 -0.93 -1.43 0.36
CA ALA A 145 -0.20 -2.65 0.68
C ALA A 145 0.41 -2.62 2.10
N ARG A 146 0.89 -1.45 2.55
CA ARG A 146 1.34 -1.26 3.93
C ARG A 146 0.20 -1.36 4.94
N ALA A 147 -0.97 -0.85 4.63
CA ALA A 147 -2.14 -1.00 5.50
C ALA A 147 -2.48 -2.49 5.68
N LEU A 148 -2.43 -3.28 4.60
CA LEU A 148 -2.56 -4.73 4.68
C LEU A 148 -1.43 -5.38 5.48
N ARG A 149 -0.16 -5.02 5.24
CA ARG A 149 0.97 -5.52 6.04
C ARG A 149 0.75 -5.29 7.54
N ASN A 150 0.37 -4.08 7.92
CA ASN A 150 0.12 -3.74 9.32
C ASN A 150 -1.02 -4.58 9.90
N GLU A 151 -2.08 -4.81 9.13
CA GLU A 151 -3.21 -5.63 9.56
C GLU A 151 -2.82 -7.12 9.70
N VAL A 152 -1.99 -7.65 8.80
CA VAL A 152 -1.41 -8.99 8.93
C VAL A 152 -0.62 -9.09 10.22
N LEU A 153 0.35 -8.18 10.43
CA LEU A 153 1.17 -8.16 11.63
C LEU A 153 0.33 -8.01 12.91
N ARG A 154 -0.79 -7.29 12.86
CA ARG A 154 -1.72 -7.14 13.99
C ARG A 154 -2.52 -8.41 14.28
N ARG A 155 -2.98 -9.12 13.24
CA ARG A 155 -3.82 -10.33 13.38
C ARG A 155 -3.00 -11.58 13.64
N THR A 156 -1.82 -11.68 13.03
CA THR A 156 -0.98 -12.87 13.06
C THR A 156 0.50 -12.49 13.00
N HIS A 157 1.27 -12.99 13.97
CA HIS A 157 2.73 -12.84 13.97
C HIS A 157 3.44 -14.01 13.26
N LYS A 158 2.68 -14.83 12.51
CA LYS A 158 3.20 -16.04 11.85
C LYS A 158 3.61 -15.82 10.40
N LEU A 159 3.32 -14.64 9.85
CA LEU A 159 3.62 -14.31 8.46
C LEU A 159 4.55 -13.12 8.39
N ASP A 160 5.68 -13.30 7.69
CA ASP A 160 6.42 -12.19 7.14
C ASP A 160 5.63 -11.56 5.98
N VAL A 161 5.87 -10.29 5.68
CA VAL A 161 5.17 -9.61 4.57
C VAL A 161 6.16 -8.91 3.67
N GLU A 162 6.12 -9.27 2.39
CA GLU A 162 6.90 -8.66 1.31
C GLU A 162 5.97 -7.87 0.39
N ILE A 163 6.42 -6.71 -0.08
CA ILE A 163 5.64 -5.86 -0.98
C ILE A 163 6.44 -5.63 -2.27
N LEU A 164 5.86 -6.07 -3.39
CA LEU A 164 6.36 -5.92 -4.74
C LEU A 164 5.47 -4.99 -5.55
N TYR A 165 6.03 -4.44 -6.62
CA TYR A 165 5.34 -3.61 -7.59
C TYR A 165 5.59 -4.08 -9.01
N ALA A 166 4.52 -4.30 -9.75
CA ALA A 166 4.53 -4.59 -11.17
C ALA A 166 4.44 -3.27 -11.95
N ALA A 167 5.57 -2.82 -12.52
CA ALA A 167 5.60 -1.67 -13.40
C ALA A 167 4.94 -2.03 -14.73
N LEU A 168 4.03 -1.16 -15.20
CA LEU A 168 3.27 -1.30 -16.44
C LEU A 168 3.26 0.09 -17.10
N PRO A 169 4.33 0.46 -17.83
CA PRO A 169 4.36 1.72 -18.56
C PRO A 169 3.15 1.84 -19.49
N PHE A 170 2.67 3.06 -19.70
CA PHE A 170 1.47 3.28 -20.50
C PHE A 170 1.60 2.66 -21.90
N GLY A 171 0.62 1.84 -22.28
CA GLY A 171 0.60 1.11 -23.56
C GLY A 171 1.32 -0.24 -23.55
N SER A 172 1.94 -0.64 -22.43
CA SER A 172 2.52 -1.97 -22.29
C SER A 172 1.44 -3.06 -22.12
N THR A 173 1.68 -4.21 -22.75
CA THR A 173 0.84 -5.42 -22.60
C THR A 173 1.38 -6.40 -21.55
N HIS A 174 2.60 -6.15 -21.05
CA HIS A 174 3.33 -6.99 -20.11
C HIS A 174 3.88 -6.15 -18.97
N ALA A 175 3.83 -6.68 -17.75
CA ALA A 175 4.36 -6.05 -16.55
C ALA A 175 5.82 -6.45 -16.29
N THR A 176 6.58 -5.58 -15.63
CA THR A 176 7.88 -5.95 -15.05
C THR A 176 7.80 -5.89 -13.52
N ILE A 177 8.07 -7.01 -12.86
CA ILE A 177 8.01 -7.08 -11.39
C ILE A 177 9.31 -6.56 -10.79
N ARG A 178 9.18 -5.64 -9.85
CA ARG A 178 10.28 -5.09 -9.05
C ARG A 178 9.88 -4.99 -7.59
N LEU A 179 10.87 -4.96 -6.69
CA LEU A 179 10.63 -4.54 -5.32
C LEU A 179 10.18 -3.08 -5.32
N PHE A 180 9.25 -2.71 -4.44
CA PHE A 180 9.08 -1.29 -4.14
C PHE A 180 10.37 -0.76 -3.53
N ASN A 181 10.84 0.41 -3.98
CA ASN A 181 11.88 1.11 -3.26
C ASN A 181 11.26 1.81 -2.05
N GLU A 182 11.10 1.06 -0.95
CA GLU A 182 10.46 1.57 0.26
C GLU A 182 11.10 2.88 0.75
N ARG A 183 12.42 3.03 0.61
CA ARG A 183 13.12 4.25 1.06
C ARG A 183 12.77 5.47 0.22
N GLU A 184 12.72 5.31 -1.09
CA GLU A 184 12.37 6.40 -2.01
C GLU A 184 10.92 6.82 -1.82
N ILE A 185 10.01 5.85 -1.69
CA ILE A 185 8.59 6.13 -1.45
C ILE A 185 8.42 6.79 -0.08
N GLU A 186 9.02 6.25 0.98
CA GLU A 186 8.92 6.88 2.30
C GLU A 186 9.54 8.27 2.35
N ARG A 187 10.59 8.54 1.58
CA ARG A 187 11.14 9.89 1.42
C ARG A 187 10.12 10.81 0.73
N ALA A 188 9.59 10.39 -0.43
CA ALA A 188 8.59 11.18 -1.16
C ALA A 188 7.34 11.48 -0.31
N LEU A 189 6.85 10.49 0.46
CA LEU A 189 5.71 10.69 1.36
C LEU A 189 6.02 11.63 2.54
N ARG A 190 7.26 11.64 3.03
CA ARG A 190 7.69 12.57 4.08
C ARG A 190 7.79 13.99 3.54
N GLU A 191 8.41 14.16 2.37
CA GLU A 191 8.52 15.44 1.67
C GLU A 191 7.12 16.02 1.38
N GLU A 192 6.18 15.21 0.86
CA GLU A 192 4.78 15.61 0.64
C GLU A 192 4.10 16.10 1.95
N ALA A 193 4.29 15.38 3.06
CA ALA A 193 3.70 15.77 4.35
C ALA A 193 4.33 17.05 4.93
N GLU A 194 5.62 17.27 4.69
CA GLU A 194 6.32 18.51 5.06
C GLU A 194 5.82 19.70 4.22
N ASP A 195 5.65 19.51 2.91
CA ASP A 195 5.10 20.51 1.99
C ASP A 195 3.65 20.89 2.36
N GLU A 196 2.80 19.92 2.70
CA GLU A 196 1.43 20.17 3.16
C GLU A 196 1.42 21.02 4.45
N LYS A 197 2.31 20.70 5.40
CA LYS A 197 2.44 21.44 6.66
C LYS A 197 2.95 22.86 6.41
N GLU A 198 3.92 23.05 5.53
CA GLU A 198 4.43 24.38 5.18
C GLU A 198 3.35 25.22 4.48
N ALA A 199 2.58 24.61 3.57
CA ALA A 199 1.47 25.27 2.89
C ALA A 199 0.37 25.71 3.88
N GLU A 200 0.08 24.91 4.91
CA GLU A 200 -0.86 25.28 5.97
C GLU A 200 -0.33 26.46 6.82
N ILE A 201 0.94 26.44 7.20
CA ILE A 201 1.59 27.55 7.92
C ILE A 201 1.50 28.84 7.08
N ARG A 202 1.80 28.78 5.78
CA ARG A 202 1.72 29.95 4.89
C ARG A 202 0.29 30.52 4.83
N LYS A 203 -0.74 29.67 4.82
CA LYS A 203 -2.15 30.13 4.87
C LYS A 203 -2.48 30.83 6.19
N LEU A 204 -2.02 30.30 7.32
CA LEU A 204 -2.23 30.89 8.64
C LEU A 204 -1.54 32.26 8.75
N VAL A 205 -0.30 32.38 8.26
CA VAL A 205 0.43 33.65 8.22
C VAL A 205 -0.30 34.66 7.33
N ALA A 206 -0.72 34.26 6.13
CA ALA A 206 -1.45 35.15 5.23
C ALA A 206 -2.80 35.63 5.83
N ALA A 207 -3.51 34.76 6.55
CA ALA A 207 -4.75 35.11 7.25
C ALA A 207 -4.49 36.09 8.41
N ALA A 208 -3.41 35.90 9.17
CA ALA A 208 -3.00 36.83 10.22
C ALA A 208 -2.66 38.22 9.67
N ASP A 209 -1.87 38.27 8.58
CA ASP A 209 -1.53 39.53 7.91
C ASP A 209 -2.76 40.28 7.39
N GLN A 210 -3.75 39.55 6.86
CA GLN A 210 -5.01 40.13 6.42
C GLN A 210 -5.84 40.68 7.60
N ALA A 211 -5.86 39.95 8.73
CA ALA A 211 -6.56 40.40 9.94
C ALA A 211 -5.92 41.68 10.52
N ASP A 212 -4.58 41.77 10.54
CA ASP A 212 -3.87 42.96 11.00
C ASP A 212 -4.08 44.16 10.07
N LYS A 213 -4.06 43.95 8.75
CA LYS A 213 -4.43 44.99 7.77
C LYS A 213 -5.86 45.47 7.98
N ALA A 214 -6.82 44.56 8.19
CA ALA A 214 -8.22 44.91 8.45
C ALA A 214 -8.39 45.69 9.77
N ARG A 215 -7.66 45.33 10.82
CA ARG A 215 -7.65 46.08 12.10
C ARG A 215 -7.11 47.48 11.94
N SER A 216 -6.00 47.63 11.20
CA SER A 216 -5.40 48.93 10.89
C SER A 216 -6.38 49.83 10.12
N VAL A 217 -7.05 49.29 9.10
CA VAL A 217 -8.08 50.01 8.33
C VAL A 217 -9.27 50.44 9.21
N ASN A 218 -9.65 49.61 10.18
CA ASN A 218 -10.78 49.88 11.09
C ASN A 218 -10.40 50.63 12.38
N GLY A 219 -9.15 51.08 12.53
CA GLY A 219 -8.70 51.83 13.72
C GLY A 219 -8.71 51.02 15.02
N LEU A 220 -8.69 49.69 14.94
CA LEU A 220 -8.65 48.81 16.11
C LEU A 220 -7.22 48.75 16.68
N PRO A 221 -7.05 48.76 18.02
CA PRO A 221 -5.73 48.62 18.63
C PRO A 221 -5.11 47.24 18.30
N PRO A 222 -3.77 47.15 18.27
CA PRO A 222 -3.08 45.88 18.03
C PRO A 222 -3.46 44.83 19.09
N PRO A 223 -3.36 43.54 18.77
CA PRO A 223 -3.58 42.50 19.77
C PRO A 223 -2.59 42.65 20.93
N PRO A 224 -3.01 42.37 22.18
CA PRO A 224 -2.12 42.46 23.33
C PRO A 224 -0.94 41.50 23.17
N SER A 225 0.23 41.96 23.60
CA SER A 225 1.47 41.18 23.59
C SER A 225 1.38 39.96 24.49
N ASP A 226 2.23 38.95 24.26
CA ASP A 226 2.22 37.74 25.08
C ASP A 226 2.57 38.01 26.56
N ASN A 227 3.30 39.10 26.84
CA ASN A 227 3.55 39.58 28.20
C ASN A 227 2.29 40.17 28.85
N GLU A 228 1.45 40.88 28.10
CA GLU A 228 0.18 41.43 28.61
C GLU A 228 -0.87 40.32 28.84
N LYS A 229 -0.86 39.27 28.01
CA LYS A 229 -1.73 38.10 28.20
C LYS A 229 -1.35 37.26 29.42
N ARG A 230 -0.05 37.12 29.73
CA ARG A 230 0.43 36.41 30.93
C ARG A 230 0.21 37.18 32.24
N ALA A 231 0.12 38.50 32.18
CA ALA A 231 -0.14 39.34 33.35
C ALA A 231 -1.62 39.34 33.79
N THR A 232 -2.52 38.76 32.98
CA THR A 232 -3.98 38.79 33.18
C THR A 232 -4.61 37.39 33.34
N ALA A 233 -3.81 36.33 33.35
CA ALA A 233 -4.20 34.94 33.66
C ALA A 233 -3.72 34.55 35.06
#